data_AF-Q99JY1-F1
#
_entry.id   AF-Q99JY1-F1
#
_cell.length_a   1.000
_cell.length_b   1.000
_cell.length_c   1.000
_cell.angle_alpha   90.00
_cell.angle_beta   90.00
_cell.angle_gamma   90.00
#
_symmetry.space_group_name_H-M   'P 1'
#
loop_
_entity.id
_entity.type
_entity.pdbx_description
1 polymer ?
#
loop_
_entity_poly.entity_id
_entity_poly.type
_entity_poly.pdbx_seq_one_letter_code
_entity_poly.pdbx_strand_id
1 'polypeptide(L)'
;MASSSSVPASSTPSKKPRDKIADWFRQALLKKPKKMPISQESHLYDGSQTATQDGLSPSSCSSPPSHSSPESRSSPSSCSSGMSPTSPPTHVDSSSSSSGRWSKDYDVCVCHSEEDLEAAQELVSYLEGSQASLRCFLQLRDAAPGGAIVSELCQALSRSHCRALLITPGFLRDPWCKYQMLQALTEAPASEGCTIPLLSGLSRAAYPPELRFMYYVDGRGKDGGFYQVKEAVIHYLETLS
;
A
#
# COMPACT_ATOMS: atom_id res chain seq x y z
N MET A 1 54.81 -35.12 -5.05
CA MET A 1 53.48 -35.62 -5.45
C MET A 1 52.54 -35.47 -4.27
N ALA A 2 51.31 -35.04 -4.56
CA ALA A 2 50.44 -34.25 -3.69
C ALA A 2 49.76 -35.04 -2.56
N SER A 3 49.46 -34.26 -1.52
CA SER A 3 48.67 -34.47 -0.30
C SER A 3 47.28 -35.06 -0.52
N SER A 4 46.68 -35.62 0.53
CA SER A 4 45.30 -35.30 0.95
C SER A 4 45.00 -35.87 2.34
N SER A 5 44.82 -34.97 3.30
CA SER A 5 44.25 -35.22 4.63
C SER A 5 42.75 -34.93 4.54
N SER A 6 41.91 -35.81 5.08
CA SER A 6 40.46 -35.66 5.15
C SER A 6 40.03 -35.07 6.51
N VAL A 7 39.15 -34.07 6.47
CA VAL A 7 38.46 -33.50 7.63
C VAL A 7 36.95 -33.70 7.42
N PRO A 8 36.18 -34.19 8.41
CA PRO A 8 34.74 -34.34 8.27
C PRO A 8 33.93 -33.15 8.83
N ALA A 9 32.75 -32.96 8.23
CA ALA A 9 31.50 -32.38 8.73
C ALA A 9 31.52 -31.01 9.45
N SER A 10 30.95 -30.00 8.78
CA SER A 10 30.38 -28.81 9.43
C SER A 10 28.86 -28.76 9.22
N SER A 11 28.13 -28.80 10.32
CA SER A 11 26.71 -28.46 10.43
C SER A 11 26.57 -26.96 10.75
N THR A 12 25.84 -26.20 9.94
CA THR A 12 25.47 -24.79 10.21
C THR A 12 24.15 -24.45 9.48
N PRO A 13 23.38 -23.41 9.89
CA PRO A 13 22.58 -23.38 11.11
C PRO A 13 21.12 -22.92 10.84
N SER A 14 20.31 -23.00 11.90
CA SER A 14 18.90 -22.59 12.01
C SER A 14 18.54 -21.26 11.32
N LYS A 15 17.61 -21.31 10.34
CA LYS A 15 17.01 -20.13 9.69
C LYS A 15 16.23 -19.29 10.72
N LYS A 16 16.53 -17.98 10.72
CA LYS A 16 16.00 -16.98 11.65
C LYS A 16 14.47 -16.87 11.57
N PRO A 17 13.78 -16.43 12.64
CA PRO A 17 12.32 -16.32 12.68
C PRO A 17 11.68 -15.33 11.67
N ARG A 18 12.49 -14.55 10.94
CA ARG A 18 11.99 -13.51 10.01
C ARG A 18 11.52 -14.08 8.66
N ASP A 19 12.19 -15.10 8.13
CA ASP A 19 11.77 -15.82 6.93
C ASP A 19 10.34 -16.37 7.08
N LYS A 20 9.96 -16.76 8.31
CA LYS A 20 8.63 -17.29 8.61
C LYS A 20 7.50 -16.28 8.38
N ILE A 21 7.73 -14.98 8.58
CA ILE A 21 6.69 -13.96 8.40
C ILE A 21 6.49 -13.67 6.92
N ALA A 22 7.58 -13.52 6.16
CA ALA A 22 7.51 -13.38 4.71
C ALA A 22 6.84 -14.61 4.07
N ASP A 23 7.23 -15.81 4.49
CA ASP A 23 6.60 -17.06 4.05
C ASP A 23 5.12 -17.15 4.48
N TRP A 24 4.77 -16.72 5.70
CA TRP A 24 3.37 -16.68 6.14
C TRP A 24 2.54 -15.73 5.29
N PHE A 25 3.05 -14.52 4.98
CA PHE A 25 2.36 -13.57 4.10
C PHE A 25 2.23 -14.12 2.68
N ARG A 26 3.29 -14.72 2.13
CA ARG A 26 3.24 -15.44 0.85
C ARG A 26 2.16 -16.50 0.87
N GLN A 27 2.09 -17.32 1.92
CA GLN A 27 1.05 -18.34 2.07
C GLN A 27 -0.35 -17.74 2.23
N ALA A 28 -0.50 -16.63 2.96
CA ALA A 28 -1.78 -15.95 3.18
C ALA A 28 -2.33 -15.34 1.88
N LEU A 29 -1.48 -14.70 1.07
CA LEU A 29 -1.86 -14.10 -0.21
C LEU A 29 -2.12 -15.14 -1.31
N LEU A 30 -1.45 -16.31 -1.26
CA LEU A 30 -1.69 -17.41 -2.19
C LEU A 30 -3.00 -18.16 -1.92
N LYS A 31 -3.56 -18.06 -0.70
CA LYS A 31 -4.88 -18.63 -0.38
C LYS A 31 -5.97 -17.79 -1.06
N LYS A 32 -6.43 -18.25 -2.24
CA LYS A 32 -7.63 -17.74 -2.91
C LYS A 32 -8.80 -17.67 -1.91
N PRO A 33 -9.59 -16.58 -1.88
CA PRO A 33 -10.75 -16.49 -1.01
C PRO A 33 -11.74 -17.61 -1.35
N LYS A 34 -12.00 -18.49 -0.38
CA LYS A 34 -13.05 -19.51 -0.47
C LYS A 34 -14.39 -18.77 -0.41
N LYS A 35 -15.18 -18.82 -1.50
CA LYS A 35 -16.56 -18.31 -1.55
C LYS A 35 -17.32 -18.80 -0.30
N MET A 36 -17.67 -17.88 0.60
CA MET A 36 -18.63 -18.12 1.67
C MET A 36 -20.04 -18.02 1.06
N PRO A 37 -20.95 -18.98 1.29
CA PRO A 37 -22.34 -18.82 0.91
C PRO A 37 -23.00 -17.78 1.81
N ILE A 38 -23.58 -16.74 1.19
CA ILE A 38 -24.50 -15.81 1.82
C ILE A 38 -25.74 -16.61 2.25
N SER A 39 -26.01 -16.66 3.56
CA SER A 39 -27.32 -17.05 4.08
C SER A 39 -28.12 -15.77 4.31
N GLN A 40 -29.18 -15.57 3.52
CA GLN A 40 -30.19 -14.55 3.79
C GLN A 40 -31.19 -15.14 4.79
N GLU A 41 -31.23 -14.54 5.97
CA GLU A 41 -32.25 -14.69 6.99
C GLU A 41 -33.22 -13.50 6.83
N SER A 42 -34.50 -13.74 6.58
CA SER A 42 -35.51 -12.69 6.68
C SER A 42 -36.87 -13.22 7.13
N HIS A 43 -37.36 -12.52 8.17
CA HIS A 43 -38.74 -12.37 8.65
C HIS A 43 -39.38 -13.45 9.55
N LEU A 44 -39.21 -13.19 10.85
CA LEU A 44 -40.20 -13.41 11.92
C LEU A 44 -41.41 -12.48 11.74
N TYR A 45 -42.65 -12.99 11.90
CA TYR A 45 -43.70 -12.35 12.69
C TYR A 45 -44.80 -13.38 13.05
N ASP A 46 -45.33 -13.18 14.26
CA ASP A 46 -46.11 -14.05 15.15
C ASP A 46 -47.64 -13.94 14.94
N GLY A 47 -48.42 -14.93 15.43
CA GLY A 47 -49.82 -14.71 15.82
C GLY A 47 -50.93 -15.61 15.22
N SER A 48 -51.18 -16.76 15.87
CA SER A 48 -52.49 -17.33 16.27
C SER A 48 -53.60 -17.73 15.26
N GLN A 49 -53.82 -19.06 15.25
CA GLN A 49 -55.09 -19.82 15.36
C GLN A 49 -56.11 -19.95 14.20
N THR A 50 -56.40 -21.25 13.97
CA THR A 50 -57.66 -21.92 13.56
C THR A 50 -58.11 -21.97 12.08
N ALA A 51 -57.92 -23.19 11.55
CA ALA A 51 -58.92 -24.05 10.93
C ALA A 51 -59.37 -23.84 9.46
N THR A 52 -59.19 -24.95 8.73
CA THR A 52 -59.98 -25.51 7.61
C THR A 52 -59.84 -24.96 6.18
N GLN A 53 -59.26 -25.84 5.36
CA GLN A 53 -59.65 -26.29 4.01
C GLN A 53 -59.36 -25.42 2.78
N ASP A 54 -58.51 -26.02 1.94
CA ASP A 54 -58.60 -26.18 0.48
C ASP A 54 -58.59 -24.97 -0.46
N GLY A 55 -57.66 -25.03 -1.43
CA GLY A 55 -57.93 -24.64 -2.82
C GLY A 55 -57.40 -23.29 -3.31
N LEU A 56 -56.12 -23.27 -3.69
CA LEU A 56 -55.49 -22.58 -4.83
C LEU A 56 -56.19 -21.34 -5.48
N SER A 57 -55.58 -20.17 -5.23
CA SER A 57 -55.29 -19.00 -6.10
C SER A 57 -56.38 -18.33 -6.96
N PRO A 58 -56.47 -16.98 -6.86
CA PRO A 58 -56.56 -16.18 -8.10
C PRO A 58 -55.76 -14.86 -8.12
N SER A 59 -55.46 -14.50 -9.37
CA SER A 59 -55.11 -13.24 -10.04
C SER A 59 -55.39 -11.86 -9.39
N SER A 60 -54.39 -10.97 -9.54
CA SER A 60 -54.38 -9.55 -9.95
C SER A 60 -55.62 -8.65 -9.72
N CYS A 61 -55.39 -7.43 -9.20
CA CYS A 61 -55.82 -6.13 -9.77
C CYS A 61 -55.52 -4.93 -8.83
N SER A 62 -54.86 -3.91 -9.40
CA SER A 62 -55.21 -2.47 -9.38
C SER A 62 -55.20 -1.61 -8.08
N SER A 63 -54.42 -0.52 -8.18
CA SER A 63 -54.31 0.74 -7.40
C SER A 63 -55.66 1.47 -7.14
N PRO A 64 -55.81 2.54 -6.30
CA PRO A 64 -55.03 3.82 -6.29
C PRO A 64 -54.90 4.54 -4.89
N PRO A 65 -54.28 5.75 -4.80
CA PRO A 65 -54.08 6.50 -3.55
C PRO A 65 -54.91 7.79 -3.43
N SER A 66 -55.16 8.29 -2.19
CA SER A 66 -55.50 9.70 -1.93
C SER A 66 -55.53 10.11 -0.44
N HIS A 67 -55.35 11.43 -0.20
CA HIS A 67 -55.67 12.28 0.98
C HIS A 67 -54.65 12.30 2.15
N SER A 68 -53.83 13.34 2.38
CA SER A 68 -54.04 14.75 2.83
C SER A 68 -54.45 14.93 4.30
N SER A 69 -53.55 15.49 5.13
CA SER A 69 -53.79 16.50 6.22
C SER A 69 -52.51 16.76 7.07
N PRO A 70 -52.19 18.01 7.47
CA PRO A 70 -51.14 18.36 8.45
C PRO A 70 -51.74 18.77 9.83
N GLU A 71 -50.90 19.37 10.70
CA GLU A 71 -51.13 19.87 12.09
C GLU A 71 -50.80 18.81 13.20
N SER A 72 -50.01 18.99 14.27
CA SER A 72 -49.72 20.14 15.16
C SER A 72 -48.44 19.90 16.02
N ARG A 73 -47.76 21.00 16.40
CA ARG A 73 -47.09 21.37 17.69
C ARG A 73 -46.69 20.21 18.64
N SER A 74 -45.45 20.08 19.15
CA SER A 74 -44.81 20.84 20.27
C SER A 74 -43.46 20.14 20.56
N SER A 75 -42.30 20.82 20.64
CA SER A 75 -41.55 21.11 21.89
C SER A 75 -40.06 20.78 21.68
N PRO A 76 -39.09 21.70 21.89
CA PRO A 76 -37.66 21.36 21.87
C PRO A 76 -37.11 21.18 23.29
N SER A 77 -36.31 20.12 23.49
CA SER A 77 -35.57 19.85 24.72
C SER A 77 -34.16 20.45 24.66
N SER A 78 -33.87 21.30 25.64
CA SER A 78 -32.58 21.92 25.94
C SER A 78 -31.62 20.96 26.63
N CYS A 79 -30.38 20.89 26.15
CA CYS A 79 -29.24 20.38 26.91
C CYS A 79 -28.13 21.44 26.89
N SER A 80 -27.78 21.89 28.08
CA SER A 80 -26.80 22.93 28.39
C SER A 80 -25.67 22.32 29.21
N SER A 81 -24.42 22.43 28.75
CA SER A 81 -23.23 22.66 29.60
C SER A 81 -21.95 22.39 28.81
N GLY A 82 -21.07 23.39 28.73
CA GLY A 82 -19.70 23.22 28.22
C GLY A 82 -19.12 24.51 27.66
N MET A 83 -18.77 25.45 28.55
CA MET A 83 -18.10 26.70 28.21
C MET A 83 -16.67 26.44 27.72
N SER A 84 -16.29 27.04 26.60
CA SER A 84 -14.93 27.55 26.34
C SER A 84 -14.97 28.54 25.16
N PRO A 85 -14.12 29.58 25.15
CA PRO A 85 -14.39 30.82 24.43
C PRO A 85 -13.95 30.78 22.96
N THR A 86 -14.70 31.51 22.16
CA THR A 86 -14.45 31.92 20.79
C THR A 86 -13.04 32.49 20.60
N SER A 87 -12.21 31.85 19.78
CA SER A 87 -11.07 32.46 19.10
C SER A 87 -11.48 32.85 17.67
N PRO A 88 -11.07 34.03 17.16
CA PRO A 88 -11.36 34.45 15.79
C PRO A 88 -10.57 33.56 14.81
N PRO A 89 -11.00 33.46 13.53
CA PRO A 89 -10.21 32.77 12.51
C PRO A 89 -8.93 33.57 12.29
N THR A 90 -7.84 33.16 12.93
CA THR A 90 -6.50 33.61 12.59
C THR A 90 -6.23 33.18 11.15
N HIS A 91 -6.02 34.18 10.29
CA HIS A 91 -5.28 34.08 9.05
C HIS A 91 -4.12 33.10 9.26
N VAL A 92 -4.15 31.96 8.59
CA VAL A 92 -2.94 31.14 8.43
C VAL A 92 -2.08 31.90 7.43
N ASP A 93 -1.07 32.55 7.98
CA ASP A 93 -0.03 33.22 7.22
C ASP A 93 0.51 32.29 6.14
N SER A 94 0.51 32.83 4.92
CA SER A 94 1.46 32.54 3.87
C SER A 94 2.88 32.57 4.44
N SER A 95 3.30 31.46 5.04
CA SER A 95 4.66 31.19 5.46
C SER A 95 5.38 30.55 4.29
N SER A 96 5.71 31.41 3.33
CA SER A 96 6.74 31.20 2.33
C SER A 96 8.04 30.68 3.00
N SER A 97 8.64 29.65 2.39
CA SER A 97 10.00 29.16 2.61
C SER A 97 10.27 28.08 3.70
N SER A 98 9.50 26.98 3.72
CA SER A 98 10.07 25.68 4.12
C SER A 98 10.18 24.80 2.87
N SER A 99 11.39 24.59 2.32
CA SER A 99 11.59 23.87 1.05
C SER A 99 10.76 22.60 1.01
N GLY A 100 9.93 22.44 -0.03
CA GLY A 100 8.97 21.33 -0.12
C GLY A 100 9.64 19.96 -0.01
N ARG A 101 10.95 19.88 -0.26
CA ARG A 101 11.78 18.70 -0.01
C ARG A 101 11.77 18.21 1.45
N TRP A 102 11.67 19.09 2.44
CA TRP A 102 11.69 18.70 3.87
C TRP A 102 10.30 18.52 4.46
N SER A 103 9.26 18.52 3.62
CA SER A 103 7.87 18.31 4.08
C SER A 103 7.58 16.86 4.48
N LYS A 104 8.40 15.90 4.04
CA LYS A 104 8.28 14.48 4.39
C LYS A 104 9.53 13.94 5.09
N ASP A 105 9.39 12.78 5.73
CA ASP A 105 10.46 12.11 6.49
C ASP A 105 11.53 11.50 5.58
N TYR A 106 11.13 11.05 4.39
CA TYR A 106 11.99 10.38 3.43
C TYR A 106 11.89 11.03 2.05
N ASP A 107 13.01 11.01 1.34
CA ASP A 107 13.08 11.48 -0.04
C ASP A 107 12.70 10.34 -0.99
N VAL A 108 13.09 9.09 -0.70
CA VAL A 108 12.83 7.92 -1.55
C VAL A 108 12.45 6.67 -0.75
N CYS A 109 11.36 5.99 -1.09
CA CYS A 109 11.05 4.63 -0.62
C CYS A 109 11.45 3.59 -1.67
N VAL A 110 12.29 2.62 -1.30
CA VAL A 110 12.76 1.57 -2.24
C VAL A 110 12.02 0.26 -2.00
N CYS A 111 11.09 -0.06 -2.90
CA CYS A 111 10.37 -1.34 -2.91
C CYS A 111 11.19 -2.37 -3.69
N HIS A 112 11.46 -3.52 -3.07
CA HIS A 112 12.30 -4.59 -3.63
C HIS A 112 11.80 -5.95 -3.14
N SER A 113 12.26 -7.01 -3.79
CA SER A 113 12.10 -8.37 -3.24
C SER A 113 13.25 -8.69 -2.31
N GLU A 114 13.03 -9.65 -1.40
CA GLU A 114 14.09 -10.11 -0.49
C GLU A 114 15.31 -10.66 -1.25
N GLU A 115 15.10 -11.24 -2.44
CA GLU A 115 16.18 -11.71 -3.31
C GLU A 115 17.05 -10.55 -3.85
N ASP A 116 16.50 -9.34 -3.93
CA ASP A 116 17.16 -8.17 -4.49
C ASP A 116 17.72 -7.22 -3.41
N LEU A 117 17.81 -7.66 -2.16
CA LEU A 117 18.26 -6.83 -1.04
C LEU A 117 19.62 -6.19 -1.29
N GLU A 118 20.59 -6.94 -1.81
CA GLU A 118 21.94 -6.43 -2.08
C GLU A 118 21.92 -5.29 -3.10
N ALA A 119 21.18 -5.45 -4.20
CA ALA A 119 21.02 -4.43 -5.23
C ALA A 119 20.26 -3.20 -4.71
N ALA A 120 19.25 -3.41 -3.86
CA ALA A 120 18.51 -2.31 -3.22
C ALA A 120 19.39 -1.52 -2.24
N GLN A 121 20.22 -2.20 -1.44
CA GLN A 121 21.18 -1.56 -0.55
C GLN A 121 22.25 -0.77 -1.32
N GLU A 122 22.70 -1.30 -2.45
CA GLU A 122 23.65 -0.61 -3.33
C GLU A 122 23.04 0.66 -3.92
N LEU A 123 21.80 0.60 -4.40
CA LEU A 123 21.04 1.77 -4.88
C LEU A 123 20.88 2.81 -3.76
N VAL A 124 20.45 2.38 -2.56
CA VAL A 124 20.29 3.27 -1.40
C VAL A 124 21.61 3.93 -1.03
N SER A 125 22.70 3.16 -0.97
CA SER A 125 24.04 3.69 -0.67
C SER A 125 24.49 4.73 -1.70
N TYR A 126 24.16 4.50 -2.98
CA TYR A 126 24.45 5.45 -4.06
C TYR A 126 23.65 6.75 -3.95
N LEU A 127 22.37 6.66 -3.57
CA LEU A 127 21.48 7.81 -3.39
C LEU A 127 21.85 8.61 -2.14
N GLU A 128 22.02 7.95 -1.00
CA GLU A 128 22.37 8.58 0.28
C GLU A 128 23.80 9.16 0.25
N GLY A 129 24.72 8.54 -0.49
CA GLY A 129 26.10 9.03 -0.69
C GLY A 129 26.23 10.20 -1.68
N SER A 130 25.13 10.65 -2.29
CA SER A 130 25.15 11.79 -3.20
C SER A 130 25.31 13.13 -2.46
N GLN A 131 25.82 14.16 -3.14
CA GLN A 131 25.96 15.51 -2.57
C GLN A 131 24.61 16.11 -2.12
N ALA A 132 23.49 15.58 -2.61
CA ALA A 132 22.16 16.02 -2.23
C ALA A 132 21.73 15.54 -0.84
N SER A 133 22.44 14.62 -0.17
CA SER A 133 22.07 14.05 1.13
C SER A 133 20.63 13.48 1.16
N LEU A 134 20.33 12.60 0.20
CA LEU A 134 18.99 12.00 0.09
C LEU A 134 18.73 11.06 1.27
N ARG A 135 17.50 11.08 1.80
CA ARG A 135 17.06 10.12 2.85
C ARG A 135 16.24 9.01 2.21
N CYS A 136 16.73 7.77 2.28
CA CYS A 136 16.00 6.62 1.72
C CYS A 136 15.33 5.79 2.81
N PHE A 137 14.21 5.16 2.47
CA PHE A 137 13.56 4.12 3.26
C PHE A 137 13.76 2.77 2.58
N LEU A 138 14.26 1.79 3.34
CA LEU A 138 14.40 0.40 2.94
C LEU A 138 13.71 -0.49 3.98
N GLN A 139 12.66 -1.20 3.58
CA GLN A 139 11.80 -1.94 4.52
C GLN A 139 12.56 -2.92 5.43
N LEU A 140 13.59 -3.61 4.94
CA LEU A 140 14.38 -4.56 5.74
C LEU A 140 15.36 -3.90 6.73
N ARG A 141 15.68 -2.62 6.52
CA ARG A 141 16.57 -1.81 7.37
C ARG A 141 15.78 -0.96 8.37
N ASP A 142 14.75 -0.27 7.88
CA ASP A 142 14.11 0.85 8.57
C ASP A 142 12.78 0.48 9.25
N ALA A 143 12.15 -0.64 8.89
CA ALA A 143 10.91 -1.08 9.54
C ALA A 143 11.18 -1.59 10.97
N ALA A 144 10.36 -1.12 11.93
CA ALA A 144 10.52 -1.50 13.33
C ALA A 144 10.33 -3.02 13.55
N PRO A 145 11.23 -3.69 14.30
CA PRO A 145 11.04 -5.09 14.66
C PRO A 145 9.71 -5.30 15.40
N GLY A 146 8.87 -6.22 14.92
CA GLY A 146 7.54 -6.47 15.47
C GLY A 146 6.43 -5.54 14.94
N GLY A 147 6.78 -4.56 14.12
CA GLY A 147 5.83 -3.71 13.41
C GLY A 147 5.03 -4.48 12.35
N ALA A 148 3.83 -3.97 12.03
CA ALA A 148 3.01 -4.54 10.98
C ALA A 148 3.57 -4.12 9.61
N ILE A 149 4.15 -5.08 8.89
CA ILE A 149 4.83 -4.87 7.59
C ILE A 149 4.02 -4.03 6.59
N VAL A 150 2.71 -4.22 6.56
CA VAL A 150 1.77 -3.49 5.70
C VAL A 150 1.64 -2.03 6.13
N SER A 151 1.45 -1.79 7.43
CA SER A 151 1.30 -0.45 7.98
C SER A 151 2.58 0.35 7.82
N GLU A 152 3.73 -0.26 8.08
CA GLU A 152 5.05 0.35 7.91
C GLU A 152 5.29 0.74 6.45
N LEU A 153 4.97 -0.15 5.51
CA LEU A 153 5.06 0.15 4.08
C LEU A 153 4.15 1.33 3.70
N CYS A 154 2.87 1.31 4.08
CA CYS A 154 1.95 2.40 3.75
C CYS A 154 2.43 3.74 4.30
N GLN A 155 2.94 3.74 5.54
CA GLN A 155 3.53 4.93 6.15
C GLN A 155 4.76 5.38 5.37
N ALA A 156 5.68 4.47 5.02
CA ALA A 156 6.86 4.80 4.24
C ALA A 156 6.50 5.37 2.86
N LEU A 157 5.50 4.81 2.18
CA LEU A 157 5.04 5.31 0.88
C LEU A 157 4.45 6.72 0.99
N SER A 158 3.60 6.97 1.99
CA SER A 158 2.99 8.30 2.20
C SER A 158 4.02 9.37 2.63
N ARG A 159 4.99 8.97 3.47
CA ARG A 159 6.08 9.80 4.01
C ARG A 159 7.32 9.85 3.12
N SER A 160 7.22 9.38 1.87
CA SER A 160 8.29 9.52 0.88
C SER A 160 7.87 10.45 -0.25
N HIS A 161 8.82 11.23 -0.76
CA HIS A 161 8.61 12.04 -1.96
C HIS A 161 8.55 11.18 -3.21
N CYS A 162 9.53 10.29 -3.39
CA CYS A 162 9.63 9.36 -4.49
C CYS A 162 9.55 7.90 -4.03
N ARG A 163 9.25 7.01 -4.97
CA ARG A 163 9.14 5.56 -4.81
C ARG A 163 9.95 4.91 -5.92
N ALA A 164 11.00 4.19 -5.57
CA ALA A 164 11.76 3.39 -6.53
C ALA A 164 11.27 1.93 -6.45
N LEU A 165 10.84 1.37 -7.58
CA LEU A 165 10.38 -0.02 -7.67
C LEU A 165 11.47 -0.84 -8.37
N LEU A 166 12.22 -1.66 -7.63
CA LEU A 166 13.22 -2.57 -8.20
C LEU A 166 12.53 -3.84 -8.69
N ILE A 167 12.24 -3.89 -9.99
CA ILE A 167 11.48 -4.96 -10.63
C ILE A 167 12.43 -5.96 -11.27
N THR A 168 12.52 -7.13 -10.65
CA THR A 168 13.31 -8.28 -11.10
C THR A 168 12.41 -9.50 -11.27
N PRO A 169 12.91 -10.62 -11.83
CA PRO A 169 12.17 -11.88 -11.82
C PRO A 169 11.76 -12.34 -10.40
N GLY A 170 12.57 -12.03 -9.38
CA GLY A 170 12.25 -12.29 -7.97
C GLY A 170 11.06 -11.46 -7.50
N PHE A 171 11.09 -10.15 -7.77
CA PHE A 171 10.00 -9.23 -7.48
C PHE A 171 8.65 -9.67 -8.07
N LEU A 172 8.64 -10.15 -9.32
CA LEU A 172 7.40 -10.58 -9.97
C LEU A 172 6.90 -11.96 -9.50
N ARG A 173 7.73 -12.75 -8.83
CA ARG A 173 7.31 -14.03 -8.23
C ARG A 173 6.72 -13.85 -6.84
N ASP A 174 7.08 -12.77 -6.13
CA ASP A 174 6.59 -12.51 -4.78
C ASP A 174 5.25 -11.75 -4.78
N PRO A 175 4.15 -12.35 -4.27
CA PRO A 175 2.86 -11.66 -4.12
C PRO A 175 2.96 -10.42 -3.22
N TRP A 176 3.85 -10.42 -2.24
CA TRP A 176 4.07 -9.27 -1.38
C TRP A 176 4.62 -8.08 -2.18
N CYS A 177 5.61 -8.30 -3.03
CA CYS A 177 6.17 -7.25 -3.89
C CYS A 177 5.16 -6.71 -4.89
N LYS A 178 4.29 -7.56 -5.44
CA LYS A 178 3.16 -7.11 -6.27
C LYS A 178 2.21 -6.21 -5.49
N TYR A 179 1.89 -6.58 -4.25
CA TYR A 179 1.10 -5.72 -3.36
C TYR A 179 1.80 -4.38 -3.10
N GLN A 180 3.11 -4.38 -2.80
CA GLN A 180 3.89 -3.15 -2.63
C GLN A 180 3.81 -2.23 -3.86
N MET A 181 3.99 -2.80 -5.05
CA MET A 181 3.88 -2.07 -6.32
C MET A 181 2.49 -1.45 -6.51
N LEU A 182 1.43 -2.23 -6.33
CA LEU A 182 0.05 -1.73 -6.49
C LEU A 182 -0.28 -0.66 -5.44
N GLN A 183 0.22 -0.80 -4.22
CA GLN A 183 0.05 0.20 -3.17
C GLN A 183 0.79 1.50 -3.53
N ALA A 184 2.02 1.41 -4.04
CA ALA A 184 2.79 2.56 -4.51
C ALA A 184 2.09 3.30 -5.68
N LEU A 185 1.44 2.56 -6.59
CA LEU A 185 0.65 3.13 -7.68
C LEU A 185 -0.66 3.75 -7.20
N THR A 186 -1.29 3.19 -6.18
CA THR A 186 -2.52 3.74 -5.58
C THR A 186 -2.24 5.07 -4.87
N GLU A 187 -1.10 5.16 -4.19
CA GLU A 187 -0.67 6.38 -3.50
C GLU A 187 -0.30 7.51 -4.48
N ALA A 188 0.13 7.17 -5.69
CA ALA A 188 0.48 8.14 -6.73
C ALA A 188 0.06 7.66 -8.14
N PRO A 189 -1.23 7.79 -8.48
CA PRO A 189 -1.78 7.24 -9.71
C PRO A 189 -1.28 7.93 -10.98
N ALA A 190 -0.89 9.20 -10.89
CA ALA A 190 -0.42 9.99 -12.04
C ALA A 190 1.10 9.95 -12.26
N SER A 191 1.87 9.22 -11.43
CA SER A 191 3.33 9.13 -11.52
C SER A 191 4.02 10.49 -11.69
N GLU A 192 3.53 11.56 -11.03
CA GLU A 192 4.06 12.93 -11.12
C GLU A 192 5.54 12.99 -10.67
N GLY A 193 6.47 12.42 -11.41
CA GLY A 193 7.87 12.21 -11.05
C GLY A 193 8.14 11.27 -9.85
N CYS A 194 7.11 10.87 -9.10
CA CYS A 194 7.28 10.25 -7.80
C CYS A 194 7.34 8.71 -7.81
N THR A 195 7.13 8.02 -8.93
CA THR A 195 7.24 6.55 -9.00
C THR A 195 8.16 6.16 -10.15
N ILE A 196 9.27 5.48 -9.84
CA ILE A 196 10.34 5.17 -10.77
C ILE A 196 10.53 3.65 -10.84
N PRO A 197 10.00 2.98 -11.88
CA PRO A 197 10.26 1.56 -12.13
C PRO A 197 11.68 1.35 -12.63
N LEU A 198 12.44 0.50 -11.94
CA LEU A 198 13.78 0.06 -12.32
C LEU A 198 13.73 -1.42 -12.71
N LEU A 199 13.91 -1.74 -13.99
CA LEU A 199 13.81 -3.12 -14.48
C LEU A 199 15.20 -3.74 -14.56
N SER A 200 15.42 -4.86 -13.89
CA SER A 200 16.67 -5.61 -14.03
C SER A 200 16.39 -7.06 -14.41
N GLY A 201 17.07 -7.54 -15.46
CA GLY A 201 16.99 -8.94 -15.89
C GLY A 201 15.62 -9.38 -16.43
N LEU A 202 14.78 -8.45 -16.89
CA LEU A 202 13.44 -8.74 -17.41
C LEU A 202 13.32 -8.44 -18.90
N SER A 203 12.59 -9.31 -19.61
CA SER A 203 12.13 -9.01 -20.96
C SER A 203 10.97 -8.03 -20.92
N ARG A 204 10.79 -7.26 -22.00
CA ARG A 204 9.66 -6.30 -22.13
C ARG A 204 8.29 -6.96 -21.94
N ALA A 205 8.16 -8.24 -22.28
CA ALA A 205 6.92 -9.01 -22.13
C ALA A 205 6.55 -9.29 -20.67
N ALA A 206 7.55 -9.41 -19.79
CA ALA A 206 7.34 -9.63 -18.36
C ALA A 206 7.01 -8.33 -17.59
N TYR A 207 7.08 -7.17 -18.24
CA TYR A 207 6.79 -5.89 -17.61
C TYR A 207 5.32 -5.80 -17.18
N PRO A 208 5.03 -5.50 -15.89
CA PRO A 208 3.67 -5.44 -15.38
C PRO A 208 2.78 -4.51 -16.21
N PRO A 209 1.58 -4.96 -16.62
CA PRO A 209 0.66 -4.14 -17.39
C PRO A 209 0.29 -2.83 -16.69
N GLU A 210 0.26 -2.84 -15.35
CA GLU A 210 -0.04 -1.69 -14.50
C GLU A 210 1.02 -0.59 -14.60
N LEU A 211 2.23 -0.90 -15.09
CA LEU A 211 3.31 0.08 -15.24
C LEU A 211 3.55 0.48 -16.70
N ARG A 212 2.79 -0.08 -17.66
CA ARG A 212 2.98 0.18 -19.10
C ARG A 212 2.73 1.63 -19.49
N PHE A 213 1.98 2.37 -18.68
CA PHE A 213 1.71 3.79 -18.92
C PHE A 213 2.88 4.70 -18.53
N MET A 214 3.87 4.21 -17.77
CA MET A 214 4.99 5.01 -17.28
C MET A 214 6.33 4.57 -17.88
N TYR A 215 7.25 5.53 -17.94
CA TYR A 215 8.62 5.28 -18.33
C TYR A 215 9.32 4.41 -17.27
N TYR A 216 10.25 3.58 -17.72
CA TYR A 216 11.03 2.73 -16.85
C TYR A 216 12.51 2.95 -17.09
N VAL A 217 13.30 2.78 -16.03
CA VAL A 217 14.75 2.85 -16.05
C VAL A 217 15.29 1.43 -16.23
N ASP A 218 16.25 1.25 -17.14
CA ASP A 218 16.97 -0.01 -17.28
C ASP A 218 17.98 -0.15 -16.12
N GLY A 219 17.81 -1.17 -15.29
CA GLY A 219 18.57 -1.44 -14.07
C GLY A 219 19.94 -2.11 -14.32
N ARG A 220 20.54 -1.89 -15.49
CA ARG A 220 21.87 -2.42 -15.82
C ARG A 220 22.96 -1.66 -15.07
N GLY A 221 23.17 -2.05 -13.81
CA GLY A 221 24.30 -1.63 -12.98
C GLY A 221 24.32 -0.16 -12.57
N LYS A 222 25.36 0.19 -11.79
CA LYS A 222 25.60 1.54 -11.24
C LYS A 222 25.69 2.61 -12.32
N ASP A 223 26.24 2.25 -13.48
CA ASP A 223 26.67 3.21 -14.50
C ASP A 223 25.52 3.78 -15.35
N GLY A 224 24.30 3.25 -15.22
CA GLY A 224 23.15 3.74 -15.97
C GLY A 224 21.91 3.89 -15.10
N GLY A 225 21.40 2.77 -14.58
CA GLY A 225 20.11 2.75 -13.92
C GLY A 225 20.09 3.57 -12.63
N PHE A 226 21.10 3.41 -11.78
CA PHE A 226 21.15 4.11 -10.49
C PHE A 226 21.37 5.61 -10.67
N TYR A 227 22.19 6.00 -11.65
CA TYR A 227 22.36 7.40 -12.03
C TYR A 227 21.02 8.02 -12.46
N GLN A 228 20.28 7.36 -13.36
CA GLN A 228 18.98 7.85 -13.83
C GLN A 228 17.96 7.99 -12.69
N VAL A 229 17.91 7.03 -11.76
CA VAL A 229 17.04 7.14 -10.57
C VAL A 229 17.43 8.36 -9.72
N LYS A 230 18.72 8.55 -9.47
CA LYS A 230 19.22 9.69 -8.70
C LYS A 230 18.85 11.03 -9.36
N GLU A 231 19.11 11.18 -10.65
CA GLU A 231 18.77 12.42 -11.38
C GLU A 231 17.26 12.67 -11.37
N ALA A 232 16.44 11.63 -11.58
CA ALA A 232 14.99 11.77 -11.53
C ALA A 232 14.50 12.22 -10.15
N VAL A 233 15.08 11.68 -9.07
CA VAL A 233 14.75 12.09 -7.69
C VAL A 233 15.18 13.53 -7.43
N ILE A 234 16.41 13.91 -7.79
CA ILE A 234 16.90 15.28 -7.58
C ILE A 234 16.03 16.28 -8.35
N HIS A 235 15.78 16.02 -9.63
CA HIS A 235 14.93 16.87 -10.46
C HIS A 235 13.52 16.99 -9.86
N TYR A 236 12.93 15.90 -9.38
CA TYR A 236 11.62 15.96 -8.72
C TYR A 236 11.65 16.81 -7.45
N LEU A 237 12.65 16.63 -6.58
CA LEU A 237 12.77 17.40 -5.35
C LEU A 237 13.02 18.89 -5.61
N GLU A 238 13.73 19.25 -6.69
CA GLU A 238 13.92 20.62 -7.13
C GLU A 238 12.58 21.27 -7.56
N THR A 239 11.67 20.51 -8.19
CA THR A 239 10.33 21.04 -8.52
C THR A 239 9.44 21.31 -7.32
N LEU A 240 9.80 20.79 -6.13
CA LEU A 240 9.08 21.02 -4.87
C LEU A 240 9.63 22.22 -4.08
N SER A 241 10.79 22.77 -4.44
CA SER A 241 11.43 23.86 -3.72
C SER A 241 11.13 25.23 -4.31
#